data_AF-A0A0F9FR29-F1
#
_entry.id   AF-A0A0F9FR29-F1
#
_cell.length_a   1.000
_cell.length_b   1.000
_cell.length_c   1.000
_cell.angle_alpha   90.00
_cell.angle_beta   90.00
_cell.angle_gamma   90.00
#
_symmetry.space_group_name_H-M   'P 1'
#
loop_
_entity.id
_entity.type
_entity.pdbx_description
1 polymer ?
#
loop_
_entity_poly.entity_id
_entity_poly.type
_entity_poly.pdbx_seq_one_letter_code
_entity_poly.pdbx_strand_id
1 'polypeptide(L)'
;MFMAFKLRNPFYTIEDKKVPAVASINEEGRGGVHKEVIPNFMYKPPFGYPRFVDLAAIRILSATPYVDMCITTIIDEVCSIKWDIIAEDATGKPVEGKESEIAHVKAFFDNPNTNKESWEYMMRVFLRDVLEVDSGVIVKVFNRYGELVEIVARDGITFTKNPDMHGMM
;
A
#
# COMPACT_ATOMS: atom_id res chain seq x y z
N MET A 1 70.45 14.62 25.03
CA MET A 1 69.12 13.98 25.02
C MET A 1 68.14 14.97 24.41
N PHE A 2 67.35 14.50 23.44
CA PHE A 2 66.49 15.20 22.46
C PHE A 2 65.65 16.36 23.03
N MET A 3 65.68 17.57 22.47
CA MET A 3 65.04 18.07 21.22
C MET A 3 63.64 18.63 21.47
N ALA A 4 63.53 19.97 21.38
CA ALA A 4 62.26 20.67 21.24
C ALA A 4 61.64 20.33 19.89
N PHE A 5 60.36 19.91 19.87
CA PHE A 5 59.54 19.99 18.66
C PHE A 5 58.07 20.15 19.04
N LYS A 6 57.55 21.36 18.84
CA LYS A 6 56.11 21.57 18.62
C LYS A 6 55.71 20.68 17.44
N LEU A 7 55.04 19.57 17.70
CA LEU A 7 54.36 18.78 16.68
C LEU A 7 53.13 19.55 16.20
N ARG A 8 53.41 20.52 15.33
CA ARG A 8 52.49 21.16 14.42
C ARG A 8 52.02 20.07 13.45
N ASN A 9 50.71 19.84 13.37
CA ASN A 9 50.06 18.83 12.51
C ASN A 9 50.83 18.58 11.20
N PRO A 10 51.30 17.34 10.93
CA PRO A 10 52.17 17.05 9.78
C PRO A 10 51.40 16.70 8.51
N PHE A 11 50.09 16.96 8.44
CA PHE A 11 49.30 16.71 7.23
C PHE A 11 48.55 17.98 6.84
N TYR A 12 49.23 18.82 6.07
CA TYR A 12 48.54 19.68 5.12
C TYR A 12 47.90 18.75 4.08
N THR A 13 46.59 18.55 4.15
CA THR A 13 45.82 18.02 3.02
C THR A 13 45.95 19.06 1.91
N ILE A 14 46.58 18.68 0.81
CA ILE A 14 46.53 19.45 -0.43
C ILE A 14 45.06 19.37 -0.87
N GLU A 15 44.31 20.46 -0.73
CA GLU A 15 42.97 20.53 -1.31
C GLU A 15 43.13 20.65 -2.82
N ASP A 16 42.92 19.54 -3.53
CA ASP A 16 42.79 19.59 -4.98
C ASP A 16 41.62 20.50 -5.35
N LYS A 17 41.91 21.53 -6.15
CA LYS A 17 40.90 22.46 -6.66
C LYS A 17 39.97 21.70 -7.60
N LYS A 18 38.81 21.27 -7.08
CA LYS A 18 37.76 20.62 -7.88
C LYS A 18 36.97 21.68 -8.64
N VAL A 19 37.07 21.64 -9.96
CA VAL A 19 36.18 22.38 -10.86
C VAL A 19 34.93 21.51 -11.05
N PRO A 20 33.70 22.04 -10.93
CA PRO A 20 32.52 21.25 -11.23
C PRO A 20 32.56 20.85 -12.70
N ALA A 21 32.49 19.54 -12.96
CA ALA A 21 32.20 19.05 -14.30
C ALA A 21 30.75 19.44 -14.62
N VAL A 22 30.57 20.51 -15.38
CA VAL A 22 29.29 20.85 -16.01
C VAL A 22 29.09 19.82 -17.12
N ALA A 23 28.50 18.67 -16.76
CA ALA A 23 28.00 17.72 -17.72
C ALA A 23 26.70 18.30 -18.31
N SER A 24 26.77 18.62 -19.60
CA SER A 24 25.69 18.76 -20.59
C SER A 24 24.27 18.94 -20.06
N ILE A 25 23.63 20.06 -20.39
CA ILE A 25 22.18 20.19 -20.38
C ILE A 25 21.64 19.18 -21.39
N ASN A 26 21.28 17.99 -20.92
CA ASN A 26 20.55 17.00 -21.70
C ASN A 26 19.06 17.34 -21.52
N GLU A 27 18.40 17.70 -22.62
CA GLU A 27 16.93 17.70 -22.64
C GLU A 27 16.47 16.25 -22.64
N GLU A 28 15.99 15.78 -21.49
CA GLU A 28 15.30 14.51 -21.40
C GLU A 28 13.80 14.75 -21.64
N GLY A 29 13.29 14.22 -22.75
CA GLY A 29 11.86 14.11 -23.00
C GLY A 29 11.19 13.09 -22.07
N ARG A 30 9.87 12.92 -22.20
CA ARG A 30 8.97 12.08 -21.36
C ARG A 30 9.31 10.58 -21.26
N GLY A 31 10.46 10.13 -21.76
CA GLY A 31 10.97 8.75 -21.74
C GLY A 31 12.37 8.64 -21.12
N GLY A 32 12.64 9.36 -20.04
CA GLY A 32 13.89 9.23 -19.27
C GLY A 32 14.01 7.85 -18.62
N VAL A 33 15.25 7.42 -18.35
CA VAL A 33 15.53 6.16 -17.64
C VAL A 33 14.93 6.24 -16.24
N HIS A 34 13.99 5.36 -15.92
CA HIS A 34 13.41 5.30 -14.59
C HIS A 34 14.52 5.08 -13.57
N LYS A 35 14.58 5.95 -12.54
CA LYS A 35 15.51 5.76 -11.43
C LYS A 35 15.09 4.52 -10.66
N GLU A 36 15.68 3.39 -11.00
CA GLU A 36 15.49 2.12 -10.30
C GLU A 36 15.90 2.32 -8.84
N VAL A 37 14.92 2.25 -7.94
CA VAL A 37 15.17 2.34 -6.51
C VAL A 37 15.61 0.96 -6.06
N ILE A 38 16.92 0.71 -6.12
CA ILE A 38 17.50 -0.50 -5.55
C ILE A 38 17.27 -0.44 -4.03
N PRO A 39 16.56 -1.41 -3.43
CA PRO A 39 16.31 -1.41 -2.00
C PRO A 39 17.64 -1.55 -1.22
N ASN A 40 17.81 -0.77 -0.15
CA ASN A 40 18.97 -0.87 0.76
C ASN A 40 19.07 -2.23 1.49
N PHE A 41 18.05 -3.09 1.36
CA PHE A 41 18.02 -4.42 1.95
C PHE A 41 17.98 -5.48 0.84
N MET A 42 18.58 -6.65 1.11
CA MET A 42 18.53 -7.78 0.20
C MET A 42 17.08 -8.26 0.06
N TYR A 43 16.43 -7.86 -1.03
CA TYR A 43 15.08 -8.27 -1.39
C TYR A 43 14.98 -9.80 -1.42
N LYS A 44 14.10 -10.38 -0.59
CA LYS A 44 13.76 -11.79 -0.63
C LYS A 44 12.33 -11.89 -1.18
N PRO A 45 12.09 -12.54 -2.33
CA PRO A 45 10.76 -12.64 -2.94
C PRO A 45 9.58 -13.02 -2.01
N PRO A 46 9.73 -13.87 -0.97
CA PRO A 46 8.62 -14.13 -0.05
C PRO A 46 8.34 -13.01 0.98
N PHE A 47 9.26 -12.08 1.19
CA PHE A 47 9.13 -11.00 2.17
C PHE A 47 9.27 -9.66 1.44
N GLY A 48 8.16 -8.91 1.35
CA GLY A 48 8.14 -7.60 0.71
C GLY A 48 9.01 -6.56 1.42
N TYR A 49 8.95 -5.33 0.94
CA TYR A 49 9.71 -4.22 1.52
C TYR A 49 9.14 -3.82 2.88
N PRO A 50 9.95 -3.80 3.95
CA PRO A 50 9.48 -3.36 5.27
C PRO A 50 9.13 -1.88 5.23
N ARG A 51 8.02 -1.50 5.86
CA ARG A 51 7.67 -0.09 6.04
C ARG A 51 8.57 0.52 7.11
N PHE A 52 9.23 1.65 6.82
CA PHE A 52 10.08 2.35 7.80
C PHE A 52 9.30 3.27 8.74
N VAL A 53 8.05 2.93 9.03
CA VAL A 53 7.15 3.71 9.87
C VAL A 53 6.69 2.81 11.01
N ASP A 54 6.60 3.37 12.21
CA ASP A 54 6.04 2.65 13.36
C ASP A 54 4.50 2.60 13.24
N LEU A 55 4.02 1.49 12.70
CA LEU A 55 2.59 1.25 12.46
C LEU A 55 1.82 1.05 13.77
N ALA A 56 2.47 0.54 14.82
CA ALA A 56 1.84 0.35 16.11
C ALA A 56 1.56 1.71 16.78
N ALA A 57 2.53 2.63 16.71
CA ALA A 57 2.34 3.99 17.19
C ALA A 57 1.21 4.72 16.44
N ILE A 58 1.09 4.52 15.12
CA ILE A 58 -0.01 5.11 14.33
C ILE A 58 -1.37 4.59 14.80
N ARG A 59 -1.51 3.30 15.10
CA ARG A 59 -2.77 2.73 15.60
C ARG A 59 -3.12 3.21 17.01
N ILE A 60 -2.12 3.47 17.85
CA ILE A 60 -2.34 4.12 19.15
C ILE A 60 -2.82 5.57 18.95
N LEU A 61 -2.26 6.28 17.98
CA LEU A 61 -2.67 7.65 17.64
C LEU A 61 -4.10 7.68 17.06
N SER A 62 -4.45 6.74 16.19
CA SER A 62 -5.80 6.67 15.60
C SER A 62 -6.87 6.38 16.65
N ALA A 63 -6.53 5.63 17.70
CA ALA A 63 -7.41 5.37 18.83
C ALA A 63 -7.64 6.59 19.74
N THR A 64 -6.99 7.74 19.50
CA THR A 64 -7.29 8.96 20.25
C THR A 64 -8.72 9.44 19.94
N PRO A 65 -9.49 9.91 20.94
CA PRO A 65 -10.92 10.20 20.74
C PRO A 65 -11.24 11.13 19.58
N TYR A 66 -10.40 12.15 19.34
CA TYR A 66 -10.61 13.10 18.25
C TYR A 66 -10.47 12.45 16.87
N VAL A 67 -9.45 11.59 16.69
CA VAL A 67 -9.19 10.92 15.42
C VAL A 67 -10.21 9.80 15.19
N ASP A 68 -10.53 9.03 16.24
CA ASP A 68 -11.49 7.93 16.17
C ASP A 68 -12.91 8.42 15.83
N MET A 69 -13.33 9.57 16.35
CA MET A 69 -14.61 10.19 15.98
C MET A 69 -14.66 10.51 14.49
N CYS A 70 -13.58 11.06 13.91
CA CYS A 70 -13.54 11.37 12.49
C CYS A 70 -13.55 10.10 11.62
N ILE A 71 -12.75 9.10 11.98
CA ILE A 71 -12.66 7.82 11.27
C ILE A 71 -14.02 7.12 11.29
N THR A 72 -14.63 6.99 12.47
CA THR A 72 -15.92 6.31 12.63
C THR A 72 -17.02 7.03 11.84
N THR A 73 -17.06 8.36 11.88
CA THR A 73 -18.02 9.14 11.09
C THR A 73 -17.90 8.86 9.59
N ILE A 74 -16.67 8.85 9.05
CA ILE A 74 -16.44 8.54 7.62
C ILE A 74 -16.90 7.13 7.29
N ILE A 75 -16.57 6.16 8.14
CA ILE A 75 -16.96 4.76 7.95
C ILE A 75 -18.49 4.62 7.97
N ASP A 76 -19.17 5.29 8.90
CA ASP A 76 -20.63 5.23 9.02
C ASP A 76 -21.32 5.83 7.79
N GLU A 77 -20.86 6.99 7.31
CA GLU A 77 -21.37 7.60 6.09
C GLU A 77 -21.19 6.68 4.88
N VAL A 78 -19.99 6.12 4.69
CA VAL A 78 -19.70 5.22 3.56
C VAL A 78 -20.53 3.94 3.63
N CYS A 79 -20.64 3.33 4.81
CA CYS A 79 -21.40 2.09 4.99
C CYS A 79 -22.93 2.31 4.97
N SER A 80 -23.41 3.54 5.16
CA SER A 80 -24.84 3.85 5.05
C SER A 80 -25.36 3.86 3.61
N ILE A 81 -24.45 3.94 2.63
CA ILE A 81 -24.78 4.03 1.21
C ILE A 81 -25.32 2.68 0.72
N LYS A 82 -26.53 2.71 0.15
CA LYS A 82 -27.10 1.54 -0.52
C LYS A 82 -26.32 1.27 -1.80
N TRP A 83 -25.83 0.04 -1.93
CA TRP A 83 -25.12 -0.44 -3.11
C TRP A 83 -25.98 -1.43 -3.88
N ASP A 84 -25.76 -1.51 -5.19
CA ASP A 84 -26.40 -2.49 -6.07
C ASP A 84 -25.40 -2.99 -7.12
N ILE A 85 -25.61 -4.21 -7.62
CA ILE A 85 -24.73 -4.86 -8.59
C ILE A 85 -25.38 -4.74 -9.97
N ILE A 86 -24.69 -4.05 -10.88
CA ILE A 86 -25.12 -3.87 -12.26
C ILE A 86 -24.21 -4.71 -13.15
N ALA A 87 -24.79 -5.54 -14.01
CA ALA A 87 -24.05 -6.28 -15.03
C ALA A 87 -23.87 -5.39 -16.27
N GLU A 88 -22.63 -5.01 -16.55
CA GLU A 88 -22.25 -4.25 -17.73
C GLU A 88 -21.58 -5.15 -18.77
N ASP A 89 -21.87 -4.91 -20.04
CA ASP A 89 -21.12 -5.50 -21.15
C ASP A 89 -19.79 -4.75 -21.36
N ALA A 90 -18.87 -5.31 -22.17
CA ALA A 90 -17.59 -4.69 -22.52
C ALA A 90 -17.71 -3.28 -23.16
N THR A 91 -18.93 -2.85 -23.54
CA THR A 91 -19.24 -1.53 -24.11
C THR A 91 -19.98 -0.61 -23.10
N GLY A 92 -20.06 -0.99 -21.82
CA GLY A 92 -20.69 -0.20 -20.75
C GLY A 92 -22.22 -0.11 -20.85
N LYS A 93 -22.86 -0.98 -21.64
CA LYS A 93 -24.32 -1.07 -21.71
C LYS A 93 -24.82 -2.13 -20.72
N PRO A 94 -25.93 -1.89 -20.02
CA PRO A 94 -26.54 -2.90 -19.17
C PRO A 94 -27.01 -4.07 -20.04
N VAL A 95 -26.64 -5.29 -19.66
CA VAL A 95 -27.04 -6.50 -20.38
C VAL A 95 -28.32 -7.04 -19.77
N GLU A 96 -29.41 -6.99 -20.52
CA GLU A 96 -30.67 -7.63 -20.13
C GLU A 96 -30.53 -9.16 -20.25
N GLY A 97 -30.89 -9.89 -19.19
CA GLY A 97 -30.88 -11.36 -19.17
C GLY A 97 -29.90 -12.04 -18.20
N LYS A 98 -29.07 -11.29 -17.46
CA LYS A 98 -28.14 -11.82 -16.44
C LYS A 98 -28.65 -11.74 -15.00
N GLU A 99 -29.97 -11.69 -14.82
CA GLU A 99 -30.58 -11.54 -13.49
C GLU A 99 -30.23 -12.69 -12.54
N SER A 100 -30.09 -13.91 -13.05
CA SER A 100 -29.69 -15.09 -12.25
C SER A 100 -28.24 -14.99 -11.75
N GLU A 101 -27.32 -14.51 -12.59
CA GLU A 101 -25.92 -14.28 -12.21
C GLU A 101 -25.82 -13.17 -11.17
N ILE A 102 -26.57 -12.07 -11.36
CA ILE A 102 -26.63 -10.97 -10.39
C ILE A 102 -27.17 -11.46 -9.05
N ALA A 103 -28.25 -12.25 -9.05
CA ALA A 103 -28.82 -12.81 -7.83
C ALA A 103 -27.83 -13.74 -7.11
N HIS A 104 -27.09 -14.56 -7.87
CA HIS A 104 -26.04 -15.43 -7.32
C HIS A 104 -24.90 -14.61 -6.67
N VAL A 105 -24.43 -13.55 -7.35
CA VAL A 105 -23.39 -12.67 -6.80
C VAL A 105 -23.91 -11.89 -5.58
N LYS A 106 -25.17 -11.42 -5.60
CA LYS A 106 -25.79 -10.78 -4.43
C LYS A 106 -25.84 -11.73 -3.22
N ALA A 107 -26.28 -12.97 -3.44
CA ALA A 107 -26.32 -13.99 -2.39
C ALA A 107 -24.91 -14.30 -1.82
N PHE A 108 -23.87 -14.21 -2.65
CA PHE A 108 -22.49 -14.33 -2.18
C PHE A 108 -22.09 -13.19 -1.23
N PHE A 109 -22.45 -11.95 -1.56
CA PHE A 109 -22.15 -10.79 -0.71
C PHE A 109 -23.00 -10.71 0.57
N ASP A 110 -24.11 -11.44 0.66
CA ASP A 110 -24.86 -11.56 1.91
C ASP A 110 -24.07 -12.35 2.97
N ASN A 111 -23.33 -13.40 2.57
CA ASN A 111 -22.46 -14.20 3.45
C ASN A 111 -21.12 -14.54 2.78
N PRO A 112 -20.21 -13.57 2.67
CA PRO A 112 -18.95 -13.70 1.94
C PRO A 112 -17.90 -14.57 2.60
N ASN A 113 -18.11 -15.04 3.84
CA ASN A 113 -17.11 -15.75 4.63
C ASN A 113 -17.73 -16.95 5.38
N THR A 114 -16.94 -17.99 5.62
CA THR A 114 -17.24 -19.11 6.53
C THR A 114 -17.70 -18.62 7.91
N ASN A 115 -17.17 -17.48 8.38
CA ASN A 115 -17.56 -16.86 9.65
C ASN A 115 -18.92 -16.17 9.65
N LYS A 116 -19.63 -16.11 8.50
CA LYS A 116 -20.94 -15.46 8.32
C LYS A 116 -20.93 -13.96 8.65
N GLU A 117 -19.83 -13.30 8.34
CA GLU A 117 -19.70 -11.84 8.44
C GLU A 117 -20.48 -11.18 7.29
N SER A 118 -21.17 -10.06 7.54
CA SER A 118 -21.84 -9.31 6.47
C SER A 118 -20.84 -8.51 5.64
N TRP A 119 -21.20 -8.21 4.39
CA TRP A 119 -20.41 -7.32 3.52
C TRP A 119 -20.11 -5.97 4.17
N GLU A 120 -21.10 -5.39 4.85
CA GLU A 120 -20.95 -4.13 5.57
C GLU A 120 -19.90 -4.20 6.67
N TYR A 121 -19.89 -5.30 7.44
CA TYR A 121 -18.88 -5.50 8.47
C TYR A 121 -17.47 -5.56 7.88
N MET A 122 -17.28 -6.31 6.78
CA MET A 122 -15.99 -6.39 6.12
C MET A 122 -15.54 -5.05 5.55
N MET A 123 -16.45 -4.28 4.96
CA MET A 123 -16.16 -2.92 4.49
C MET A 123 -15.71 -2.01 5.65
N ARG A 124 -16.33 -2.11 6.84
CA ARG A 124 -15.93 -1.33 8.01
C ARG A 124 -14.50 -1.65 8.45
N VAL A 125 -14.15 -2.94 8.51
CA VAL A 125 -12.79 -3.38 8.88
C VAL A 125 -11.77 -2.91 7.83
N PHE A 126 -12.09 -3.10 6.55
CA PHE A 126 -11.23 -2.67 5.45
C PHE A 126 -11.01 -1.14 5.43
N LEU A 127 -12.08 -0.35 5.53
CA LEU A 127 -12.00 1.11 5.52
C LEU A 127 -11.24 1.65 6.73
N ARG A 128 -11.40 1.03 7.90
CA ARG A 128 -10.63 1.39 9.09
C ARG A 128 -9.13 1.21 8.85
N ASP A 129 -8.72 0.09 8.30
CA ASP A 129 -7.31 -0.17 7.98
C ASP A 129 -6.73 0.81 6.93
N VAL A 130 -7.54 1.19 5.94
CA VAL A 130 -7.16 2.22 4.95
C VAL A 130 -6.94 3.58 5.62
N LEU A 131 -7.87 4.00 6.48
CA LEU A 131 -7.83 5.31 7.13
C LEU A 131 -6.75 5.40 8.22
N GLU A 132 -6.44 4.30 8.90
CA GLU A 132 -5.45 4.29 9.96
C GLU A 132 -4.02 4.12 9.42
N VAL A 133 -3.79 3.15 8.53
CA VAL A 133 -2.45 2.64 8.22
C VAL A 133 -2.07 2.83 6.74
N ASP A 134 -2.98 3.36 5.92
CA ASP A 134 -2.82 3.45 4.47
C ASP A 134 -2.54 2.08 3.81
N SER A 135 -3.22 1.05 4.35
CA SER A 135 -3.14 -0.30 3.82
C SER A 135 -4.40 -1.10 4.17
N GLY A 136 -5.35 -1.21 3.23
CA GLY A 136 -6.45 -2.16 3.34
C GLY A 136 -6.15 -3.44 2.57
N VAL A 137 -6.34 -4.61 3.19
CA VAL A 137 -6.07 -5.91 2.56
C VAL A 137 -7.31 -6.78 2.52
N ILE A 138 -7.62 -7.27 1.32
CA ILE A 138 -8.72 -8.22 1.08
C ILE A 138 -8.12 -9.48 0.47
N VAL A 139 -8.30 -10.61 1.16
CA VAL A 139 -7.87 -11.93 0.70
C VAL A 139 -9.03 -12.59 -0.01
N LYS A 140 -8.80 -12.99 -1.26
CA LYS A 140 -9.74 -13.76 -2.08
C LYS A 140 -9.35 -15.23 -2.01
N VAL A 141 -10.27 -16.08 -1.57
CA VAL A 141 -10.08 -17.53 -1.49
C VAL A 141 -10.84 -18.18 -2.64
N PHE A 142 -10.12 -18.95 -3.45
CA PHE A 142 -10.69 -19.66 -4.61
C PHE A 142 -10.73 -21.15 -4.34
N ASN A 143 -11.76 -21.84 -4.86
CA ASN A 143 -11.77 -23.30 -4.88
C ASN A 143 -10.84 -23.84 -5.98
N ARG A 144 -10.72 -25.18 -6.03
CA ARG A 144 -9.94 -25.87 -7.09
C ARG A 144 -10.49 -25.64 -8.51
N TYR A 145 -11.75 -25.24 -8.63
CA TYR A 145 -12.40 -24.92 -9.90
C TYR A 145 -12.22 -23.45 -10.30
N GLY A 146 -11.54 -22.64 -9.49
CA GLY A 146 -11.32 -21.22 -9.74
C GLY A 146 -12.48 -20.30 -9.37
N GLU A 147 -13.52 -20.83 -8.72
CA GLU A 147 -14.65 -20.04 -8.24
C GLU A 147 -14.30 -19.38 -6.90
N LEU A 148 -14.76 -18.14 -6.71
CA LEU A 148 -14.56 -17.40 -5.48
C LEU A 148 -15.43 -18.00 -4.37
N VAL A 149 -14.80 -18.51 -3.31
CA VAL A 149 -15.49 -19.16 -2.18
C VAL A 149 -15.65 -18.20 -1.02
N GLU A 150 -14.63 -17.38 -0.76
CA GLU A 150 -14.58 -16.57 0.44
C GLU A 150 -13.77 -15.30 0.22
N ILE A 151 -14.23 -14.22 0.86
CA ILE A 151 -13.52 -12.95 0.97
C ILE A 151 -13.26 -12.70 2.46
N VAL A 152 -12.01 -12.36 2.80
CA VAL A 152 -11.63 -12.03 4.17
C VAL A 152 -10.84 -10.73 4.20
N ALA A 153 -11.32 -9.76 4.99
CA ALA A 153 -10.51 -8.58 5.33
C ALA A 153 -9.40 -8.99 6.31
N ARG A 154 -8.16 -8.58 6.04
CA ARG A 154 -7.01 -8.85 6.93
C ARG A 154 -6.33 -7.55 7.33
N ASP A 155 -5.76 -7.57 8.53
CA ASP A 155 -5.07 -6.43 9.09
C ASP A 155 -3.89 -6.00 8.22
N GLY A 156 -4.01 -4.80 7.66
CA GLY A 156 -3.01 -4.19 6.80
C GLY A 156 -1.64 -4.02 7.44
N ILE A 157 -1.54 -3.92 8.78
CA ILE A 157 -0.25 -3.79 9.50
C ILE A 157 0.68 -4.98 9.19
N THR A 158 0.11 -6.18 9.06
CA THR A 158 0.87 -7.43 8.90
C THR A 158 1.48 -7.60 7.51
N PHE A 159 1.02 -6.82 6.52
CA PHE A 159 1.48 -6.93 5.14
C PHE A 159 2.59 -5.94 4.82
N THR A 160 3.54 -6.38 4.01
CA THR A 160 4.62 -5.56 3.45
C THR A 160 4.31 -5.24 1.98
N LYS A 161 4.69 -4.05 1.52
CA LYS A 161 4.46 -3.63 0.13
C LYS A 161 5.61 -4.18 -0.74
N ASN A 162 5.30 -4.74 -1.90
CA ASN A 162 6.31 -5.16 -2.87
C ASN A 162 6.45 -4.08 -3.95
N PRO A 163 7.48 -3.22 -3.91
CA PRO A 163 7.65 -2.20 -4.95
C PRO A 163 8.00 -2.86 -6.29
N ASP A 164 7.44 -2.35 -7.38
CA ASP A 164 7.89 -2.73 -8.72
C ASP A 164 9.34 -2.28 -8.94
N MET A 165 10.05 -2.96 -9.85
CA MET A 165 11.42 -2.67 -10.23
C MET A 165 11.60 -1.22 -10.73
N HIS A 166 10.55 -0.63 -11.30
CA HIS A 166 10.52 0.76 -11.76
C HIS A 166 10.06 1.76 -10.69
N GLY A 167 9.87 1.31 -9.44
CA GLY A 167 9.46 2.17 -8.32
C GLY A 167 8.00 2.61 -8.38
N MET A 168 7.19 2.00 -9.25
CA MET A 168 5.74 2.20 -9.30
C MET A 168 5.08 1.24 -8.30
N MET A 169 4.08 1.73 -7.54
CA MET A 169 3.25 0.87 -6.69
C MET A 169 2.14 0.21 -7.50
#